data_AF-A0A3Q4G9G8-F1
#
_entry.id   AF-A0A3Q4G9G8-F1
#
_cell.length_a   1.000
_cell.length_b   1.000
_cell.length_c   1.000
_cell.angle_alpha   90.00
_cell.angle_beta   90.00
_cell.angle_gamma   90.00
#
_symmetry.space_group_name_H-M   'P 1'
#
loop_
_entity.id
_entity.type
_entity.pdbx_description
1 polymer ?
#
loop_
_entity_poly.entity_id
_entity_poly.type
_entity_poly.pdbx_seq_one_letter_code
_entity_poly.pdbx_strand_id
1 'polypeptide(L)'
;STLCLSQRETAKKVKVSVSTVCFTIKRQETGANSDRKRSGRLKATTESEDMFLRVNSLCDRQLTGHQLLAHLNSGLAARKPLLRHQNKTKRFSWAMKHRRWTTEVWYKSLVHHKGSLNGVE
;
A
#
# COMPACT_ATOMS: atom_id res chain seq x y z
N SER A 1 39.66 15.25 40.75
CA SER A 1 40.00 13.82 40.63
C SER A 1 38.77 13.02 40.24
N THR A 2 38.51 12.85 38.95
CA THR A 2 37.47 11.91 38.49
C THR A 2 37.96 10.51 38.84
N LEU A 3 37.41 9.93 39.90
CA LEU A 3 37.65 8.52 40.23
C LEU A 3 37.38 7.70 38.96
N CYS A 4 38.41 7.05 38.44
CA CYS A 4 38.29 6.12 37.32
C CYS A 4 37.61 4.86 37.88
N LEU A 5 36.29 4.93 38.04
CA LEU A 5 35.47 3.80 38.46
C LEU A 5 35.42 2.81 37.30
N SER A 6 35.59 1.52 37.60
CA SER A 6 35.36 0.48 36.60
C SER A 6 33.89 0.50 36.14
N GLN A 7 33.63 -0.06 34.96
CA GLN A 7 32.26 -0.16 34.43
C GLN A 7 31.31 -0.89 35.39
N ARG A 8 31.82 -1.90 36.13
CA ARG A 8 31.05 -2.68 37.12
C ARG A 8 30.70 -1.85 38.35
N GLU A 9 31.63 -1.04 38.85
CA GLU A 9 31.40 -0.17 40.01
C GLU A 9 30.41 0.94 39.68
N THR A 10 30.53 1.52 38.49
CA THR A 10 29.57 2.51 37.97
C THR A 10 28.17 1.90 37.85
N ALA A 11 28.06 0.69 37.30
CA ALA A 11 26.79 -0.03 37.19
C ALA A 11 26.13 -0.28 38.56
N LYS A 12 26.91 -0.73 39.56
CA LYS A 12 26.42 -0.91 40.95
C LYS A 12 25.95 0.40 41.58
N LYS A 13 26.71 1.48 41.37
CA LYS A 13 26.42 2.81 41.91
C LYS A 13 25.16 3.42 41.30
N VAL A 14 24.98 3.27 39.99
CA VAL A 14 23.85 3.84 39.21
C VAL A 14 22.65 2.87 39.14
N LYS A 15 22.81 1.64 39.64
CA LYS A 15 21.78 0.57 39.63
C LYS A 15 21.28 0.25 38.22
N VAL A 16 22.20 0.16 37.26
CA VAL A 16 21.92 -0.22 35.86
C VAL A 16 22.76 -1.43 35.46
N SER A 17 22.43 -2.06 34.34
CA SER A 17 23.24 -3.17 33.82
C SER A 17 24.63 -2.69 33.36
N VAL A 18 25.65 -3.54 33.49
CA VAL A 18 27.00 -3.25 32.97
C VAL A 18 26.96 -3.01 31.45
N SER A 19 26.09 -3.72 30.73
CA SER A 19 25.84 -3.52 29.30
C SER A 19 25.37 -2.09 29.01
N THR A 20 24.44 -1.55 29.79
CA THR A 20 23.97 -0.15 29.66
C THR A 20 25.13 0.83 29.76
N VAL A 21 26.01 0.66 30.75
CA VAL A 21 27.21 1.51 30.95
C VAL A 21 28.14 1.42 29.73
N CYS A 22 28.42 0.21 29.25
CA CYS A 22 29.25 0.00 28.06
C CYS A 22 28.65 0.66 26.81
N PHE A 23 27.34 0.49 26.56
CA PHE A 23 26.65 1.14 25.44
C PHE A 23 26.65 2.66 25.57
N THR A 24 26.47 3.22 26.77
CA THR A 24 26.53 4.68 26.97
C THR A 24 27.90 5.26 26.72
N ILE A 25 28.98 4.59 27.14
CA ILE A 25 30.37 5.04 26.88
C ILE A 25 30.65 5.06 25.38
N LYS A 26 30.34 3.97 24.66
CA LYS A 26 30.48 3.91 23.20
C LYS A 26 29.66 5.00 22.48
N ARG A 27 28.44 5.29 22.96
CA ARG A 27 27.61 6.37 22.41
C ARG A 27 28.17 7.76 22.68
N GLN A 28 28.79 7.98 23.83
CA GLN A 28 29.43 9.25 24.18
C GLN A 28 30.64 9.53 23.29
N GLU A 29 31.44 8.53 22.94
CA GLU A 29 32.55 8.66 21.97
C GLU A 29 32.05 9.13 20.59
N THR A 30 30.83 8.72 20.21
CA THR A 30 30.18 9.14 18.96
C THR A 30 29.51 10.54 19.06
N GLY A 31 29.53 11.16 20.25
CA GLY A 31 29.02 12.51 20.47
C GLY A 31 27.49 12.64 20.65
N ALA A 32 26.75 11.53 20.76
CA ALA A 32 25.29 11.56 20.83
C ALA A 32 24.73 10.82 22.06
N ASN A 33 24.31 11.60 23.09
CA ASN A 33 23.73 11.07 24.33
C ASN A 33 22.20 11.27 24.48
N SER A 34 21.52 11.81 23.46
CA SER A 34 20.06 11.96 23.48
C SER A 34 19.37 10.69 23.00
N ASP A 35 18.18 10.40 23.54
CA ASP A 35 17.37 9.30 23.04
C ASP A 35 16.92 9.55 21.60
N ARG A 36 17.14 8.55 20.74
CA ARG A 36 16.62 8.58 19.36
C ARG A 36 15.11 8.44 19.42
N LYS A 37 14.39 9.24 18.61
CA LYS A 37 12.95 9.05 18.40
C LYS A 37 12.72 7.61 17.92
N ARG A 38 11.81 6.90 18.59
CA ARG A 38 11.39 5.56 18.15
C ARG A 38 10.59 5.70 16.85
N SER A 39 10.59 4.66 16.02
CA SER A 39 9.86 4.63 14.73
C SER A 39 8.35 4.83 14.86
N GLY A 40 7.79 4.60 16.06
CA GLY A 40 6.36 4.80 16.32
C GLY A 40 5.49 3.80 15.55
N ARG A 41 4.18 4.04 15.58
CA ARG A 41 3.21 3.25 14.83
C ARG A 41 3.19 3.69 13.37
N LEU A 42 3.14 2.73 12.45
CA LEU A 42 2.96 3.01 11.03
C LEU A 42 1.62 3.74 10.79
N LYS A 43 1.61 4.64 9.80
CA LYS A 43 0.39 5.33 9.38
C LYS A 43 -0.58 4.32 8.75
N ALA A 44 -1.87 4.51 9.02
CA ALA A 44 -2.93 3.65 8.49
C ALA A 44 -3.15 3.88 6.99
N THR A 45 -2.79 5.07 6.49
CA THR A 45 -2.94 5.51 5.11
C THR A 45 -1.57 5.79 4.48
N THR A 46 -1.51 5.63 3.17
CA THR A 46 -0.38 6.01 2.32
C THR A 46 -0.48 7.48 1.93
N GLU A 47 0.64 8.09 1.51
CA GLU A 47 0.65 9.49 1.09
C GLU A 47 -0.28 9.77 -0.11
N SER A 48 -0.44 8.81 -1.01
CA SER A 48 -1.39 8.90 -2.13
C SER A 48 -2.85 8.86 -1.69
N GLU A 49 -3.18 8.05 -0.69
CA GLU A 49 -4.53 8.00 -0.12
C GLU A 49 -4.84 9.30 0.62
N ASP A 50 -3.89 9.84 1.39
CA ASP A 50 -4.03 11.13 2.06
C ASP A 50 -4.25 12.28 1.06
N MET A 51 -3.53 12.28 -0.06
CA MET A 51 -3.76 13.25 -1.14
C MET A 51 -5.16 13.09 -1.75
N PHE A 52 -5.60 11.86 -2.00
CA PHE A 52 -6.95 11.59 -2.51
C PHE A 52 -8.03 12.10 -1.55
N LEU A 53 -7.91 11.80 -0.26
CA LEU A 53 -8.85 12.27 0.78
C LEU A 53 -8.87 13.80 0.84
N ARG A 54 -7.69 14.45 0.76
CA ARG A 54 -7.58 15.91 0.76
C ARG A 54 -8.28 16.54 -0.44
N VAL A 55 -8.01 16.06 -1.66
CA VAL A 55 -8.61 16.64 -2.87
C VAL A 55 -10.11 16.45 -2.88
N ASN A 56 -10.61 15.25 -2.59
CA ASN A 56 -12.04 14.96 -2.63
C ASN A 56 -12.82 15.72 -1.57
N SER A 57 -12.30 15.84 -0.33
CA SER A 57 -12.96 16.64 0.72
C SER A 57 -13.02 18.14 0.40
N LEU A 58 -12.06 18.67 -0.36
CA LEU A 58 -12.07 20.06 -0.82
C LEU A 58 -13.02 20.29 -2.00
N CYS A 59 -13.09 19.34 -2.94
CA CYS A 59 -13.96 19.41 -4.10
C CYS A 59 -15.43 19.23 -3.74
N ASP A 60 -15.74 18.32 -2.81
CA ASP A 60 -17.10 18.06 -2.34
C ASP A 60 -17.12 17.92 -0.81
N ARG A 61 -17.57 18.99 -0.15
CA ARG A 61 -17.64 19.06 1.32
C ARG A 61 -18.77 18.21 1.92
N GLN A 62 -19.72 17.74 1.10
CA GLN A 62 -20.83 16.90 1.57
C GLN A 62 -20.47 15.41 1.58
N LEU A 63 -19.32 15.04 1.00
CA LEU A 63 -18.91 13.65 0.92
C LEU A 63 -18.52 13.11 2.31
N THR A 64 -19.22 12.06 2.74
CA THR A 64 -19.00 11.45 4.05
C THR A 64 -17.76 10.56 4.05
N GLY A 65 -17.08 10.42 5.19
CA GLY A 65 -15.87 9.59 5.30
C GLY A 65 -16.04 8.14 4.79
N HIS A 66 -17.20 7.52 5.01
CA HIS A 66 -17.50 6.18 4.49
C HIS A 66 -17.55 6.14 2.95
N GLN A 67 -18.07 7.20 2.31
CA GLN A 67 -18.11 7.30 0.85
C GLN A 67 -16.69 7.51 0.27
N LEU A 68 -15.86 8.32 0.93
CA LEU A 68 -14.45 8.47 0.55
C LEU A 68 -13.67 7.15 0.64
N LEU A 69 -13.88 6.39 1.72
CA LEU A 69 -13.27 5.08 1.89
C LEU A 69 -13.75 4.08 0.84
N ALA A 70 -15.05 4.09 0.51
CA ALA A 70 -15.60 3.27 -0.56
C ALA A 70 -14.97 3.64 -1.92
N HIS A 71 -14.77 4.93 -2.20
CA HIS A 71 -14.10 5.38 -3.42
C HIS A 71 -12.66 4.89 -3.49
N LEU A 72 -11.88 5.03 -2.41
CA LEU A 72 -10.52 4.50 -2.30
C LEU A 72 -10.46 3.00 -2.59
N ASN A 73 -11.34 2.23 -1.95
CA ASN A 73 -11.40 0.78 -2.12
C ASN A 73 -11.92 0.37 -3.51
N SER A 74 -12.81 1.15 -4.12
CA SER A 74 -13.33 0.90 -5.47
C SER A 74 -12.31 1.18 -6.57
N GLY A 75 -11.35 2.08 -6.34
CA GLY A 75 -10.22 2.35 -7.23
C GLY A 75 -9.19 1.21 -7.30
N LEU A 76 -9.24 0.27 -6.36
CA LEU A 76 -8.48 -0.99 -6.36
C LEU A 76 -9.15 -2.10 -7.17
N ALA A 77 -10.35 -1.88 -7.72
CA ALA A 77 -10.90 -2.79 -8.72
C ALA A 77 -9.90 -2.88 -9.87
N ALA A 78 -9.37 -4.08 -10.13
CA ALA A 78 -8.31 -4.35 -11.11
C ALA A 78 -8.48 -3.42 -12.32
N ARG A 79 -7.55 -2.46 -12.48
CA ARG A 79 -7.66 -1.38 -13.46
C ARG A 79 -8.01 -2.01 -14.80
N LYS A 80 -9.26 -1.87 -15.23
CA LYS A 80 -9.70 -2.45 -16.50
C LYS A 80 -8.74 -1.91 -17.56
N PRO A 81 -8.10 -2.77 -18.37
CA PRO A 81 -7.10 -2.31 -19.32
C PRO A 81 -7.72 -1.23 -20.19
N LEU A 82 -6.99 -0.11 -20.32
CA LEU A 82 -7.46 1.02 -21.12
C LEU A 82 -7.75 0.52 -22.54
N LEU A 83 -9.03 0.54 -22.93
CA LEU A 83 -9.42 0.20 -24.29
C LEU A 83 -8.98 1.33 -25.22
N ARG A 84 -8.06 1.02 -26.14
CA ARG A 84 -7.71 1.89 -27.27
C ARG A 84 -8.97 2.23 -28.08
N HIS A 85 -8.97 3.39 -28.73
CA HIS A 85 -10.11 3.85 -29.55
C HIS A 85 -10.58 2.78 -30.55
N GLN A 86 -9.63 2.16 -31.26
CA GLN A 86 -9.93 1.05 -32.19
C GLN A 86 -10.64 -0.14 -31.52
N ASN A 87 -10.25 -0.49 -30.29
CA ASN A 87 -10.88 -1.58 -29.55
C ASN A 87 -12.31 -1.22 -29.12
N LYS A 88 -12.56 0.06 -28.79
CA LYS A 88 -13.92 0.55 -28.49
C LYS A 88 -14.82 0.45 -29.72
N THR A 89 -14.35 0.91 -30.88
CA THR A 89 -15.09 0.83 -32.15
C THR A 89 -15.41 -0.60 -32.54
N LYS A 90 -14.43 -1.52 -32.45
CA LYS A 90 -14.63 -2.95 -32.73
C LYS A 90 -15.63 -3.60 -31.77
N ARG A 91 -15.55 -3.28 -30.48
CA ARG A 91 -16.51 -3.79 -29.48
C ARG A 91 -17.91 -3.28 -29.73
N PHE A 92 -18.06 -2.01 -30.09
CA PHE A 92 -19.34 -1.41 -30.40
C PHE A 92 -19.98 -2.03 -31.65
N SER A 93 -19.22 -2.16 -32.75
CA SER A 93 -19.73 -2.80 -33.96
C SER A 93 -20.11 -4.26 -33.74
N TRP A 94 -19.32 -4.99 -32.96
CA TRP A 94 -19.63 -6.36 -32.56
C TRP A 94 -20.94 -6.44 -31.75
N ALA A 95 -21.13 -5.56 -30.76
CA ALA A 95 -22.35 -5.51 -29.97
C ALA A 95 -23.59 -5.17 -30.83
N MET A 96 -23.44 -4.23 -31.77
CA MET A 96 -24.52 -3.85 -32.69
C MET A 96 -24.91 -4.99 -33.62
N LYS A 97 -23.94 -5.72 -34.17
CA LYS A 97 -24.18 -6.90 -35.02
C LYS A 97 -24.96 -8.00 -34.29
N HIS A 98 -24.73 -8.12 -32.99
CA HIS A 98 -25.29 -9.18 -32.15
C HIS A 98 -26.38 -8.68 -31.19
N ARG A 99 -26.95 -7.49 -31.45
CA ARG A 99 -27.97 -6.86 -30.59
C ARG A 99 -29.24 -7.70 -30.40
N ARG A 100 -29.54 -8.58 -31.37
CA ARG A 100 -30.74 -9.43 -31.39
C ARG A 100 -30.48 -10.87 -30.93
N TRP A 101 -29.31 -11.16 -30.37
CA TRP A 101 -28.98 -12.50 -29.89
C TRP A 101 -29.89 -12.91 -28.73
N THR A 102 -30.42 -14.14 -28.83
CA THR A 102 -31.20 -14.78 -27.76
C THR A 102 -30.25 -15.44 -26.75
N THR A 103 -30.77 -15.76 -25.58
CA THR A 103 -30.04 -16.41 -24.48
C THR A 103 -29.34 -17.72 -24.91
N GLU A 104 -29.93 -18.45 -25.85
CA GLU A 104 -29.36 -19.67 -26.43
C GLU A 104 -28.10 -19.42 -27.28
N VAL A 105 -28.09 -18.31 -28.03
CA VAL A 105 -26.93 -17.91 -28.85
C VAL A 105 -25.80 -17.42 -27.94
N TRP A 106 -26.13 -16.72 -26.85
CA TRP A 106 -25.19 -16.36 -25.80
C TRP A 106 -24.57 -17.60 -25.13
N TYR A 107 -25.37 -18.60 -24.77
CA TYR A 107 -24.86 -19.84 -24.17
C TYR A 107 -23.86 -20.56 -25.09
N LYS A 108 -24.18 -20.71 -26.38
CA LYS A 108 -23.27 -21.35 -27.36
C LYS A 108 -21.96 -20.56 -27.54
N SER A 109 -22.03 -19.24 -27.66
CA SER A 109 -20.84 -18.39 -27.89
C SER A 109 -19.89 -18.31 -26.68
N LEU A 110 -20.41 -18.41 -25.46
CA LEU A 110 -19.60 -18.35 -24.24
C LEU A 110 -18.92 -19.70 -23.91
N VAL A 111 -19.52 -20.82 -24.31
CA VAL A 111 -19.07 -22.16 -23.90
C VAL A 111 -18.05 -22.77 -24.87
N HIS A 112 -18.05 -22.40 -26.16
CA HIS A 112 -17.13 -22.94 -27.15
C HIS A 112 -15.68 -22.40 -27.08
N HIS A 113 -15.36 -21.50 -26.13
CA HIS A 113 -14.00 -20.98 -25.95
C HIS A 113 -13.17 -21.84 -24.97
N LYS A 114 -13.21 -23.18 -25.09
CA LYS A 114 -12.25 -24.07 -24.43
C LYS A 114 -11.13 -24.44 -25.41
N GLY A 115 -10.02 -23.70 -25.30
CA GLY A 115 -8.65 -24.15 -25.56
C GLY A 115 -8.29 -24.63 -26.98
N SER A 116 -7.76 -23.72 -27.80
CA SER A 116 -6.70 -24.10 -28.74
C SER A 116 -5.36 -23.80 -28.06
N LEU A 117 -4.91 -24.75 -27.24
CA LEU A 117 -3.53 -24.91 -26.82
C LEU A 117 -3.16 -26.35 -27.15
N ASN A 118 -2.49 -26.51 -28.30
CA ASN A 118 -1.60 -27.57 -28.76
C ASN A 118 -1.22 -27.09 -30.19
N GLY A 119 -0.04 -26.56 -30.50
CA GLY A 119 1.28 -27.01 -30.07
C GLY A 119 1.86 -27.89 -31.18
N VAL A 120 2.69 -27.27 -32.03
CA VAL A 120 3.87 -27.83 -32.72
C VAL A 120 3.71 -29.20 -33.40
N GLU A 121 3.68 -29.19 -34.74
CA GLU A 121 4.59 -29.95 -35.62
C GLU A 121 4.91 -29.09 -36.85
#